data_AF-A0A1E4X9Y4-F1
#
_entry.id   AF-A0A1E4X9Y4-F1
#
_cell.length_a   1.000
_cell.length_b   1.000
_cell.length_c   1.000
_cell.angle_alpha   90.00
_cell.angle_beta   90.00
_cell.angle_gamma   90.00
#
_symmetry.space_group_name_H-M   'P 1'
#
loop_
_entity.id
_entity.type
_entity.pdbx_description
1 polymer ?
#
loop_
_entity_poly.entity_id
_entity_poly.type
_entity_poly.pdbx_seq_one_letter_code
_entity_poly.pdbx_strand_id
1 'polypeptide(L)'
;MLPKPLPQKEGLGETIEDNISEFRFAYSTSQSLLLPPPSALPLSTVPGSIAGMFEKTFTEEGKRTGRPTAHQWIVALDELRSRLRPCAKSKLHAFPTHLSTCPWCLMDGKGVIYFTVTPIYAPGEANNGSPVKIGEVWAAITKVPILDQVQIPAASNPSPEPDPLPLGVFSTTAKHFMSLTLTGITIAIWSAMGGYPLIYLTIIATSWLFVGQFGTKAKTEEKQRRTIIRDAARKRHQDAVRALQADSGVDQVTAKRELLNRLKLEFDTLAVREQKDLAALRSKAEQRQRTAYLEKFYIELAVLPGVGPAKRAGLQSFGIETAAEINARKIKQIRGFGEQITQVLMDWRESHERNFRFNPATAITPADTQLVKHAVRKRAAEISALMMQGLKDIRKGPEVRDAALRRHLKTVQQAANELAQAEADCKALN
;
A
#
# COMPACT_ATOMS: atom_id res chain seq x y z
N MET A 1 -27.09 -20.58 -8.21
CA MET A 1 -28.33 -20.59 -9.01
C MET A 1 -28.05 -19.89 -10.33
N LEU A 2 -28.29 -20.57 -11.45
CA LEU A 2 -28.45 -19.86 -12.72
C LEU A 2 -29.54 -18.81 -12.52
N PRO A 3 -29.41 -17.60 -13.09
CA PRO A 3 -30.44 -16.58 -12.95
C PRO A 3 -31.74 -17.16 -13.51
N LYS A 4 -32.76 -17.33 -12.64
CA LYS A 4 -34.03 -17.95 -13.02
C LYS A 4 -34.83 -16.97 -13.89
N PRO A 5 -35.47 -17.44 -14.98
CA PRO A 5 -36.45 -16.64 -15.70
C PRO A 5 -37.59 -16.21 -14.76
N LEU A 6 -38.11 -15.00 -14.93
CA LEU A 6 -39.21 -14.48 -14.11
C LEU A 6 -40.55 -14.91 -14.72
N PRO A 7 -41.45 -15.55 -13.95
CA PRO A 7 -42.75 -15.96 -14.49
C PRO A 7 -43.70 -14.78 -14.62
N GLN A 8 -44.51 -14.76 -15.69
CA GLN A 8 -45.49 -13.69 -15.95
C GLN A 8 -46.86 -13.89 -15.26
N LYS A 9 -47.08 -15.05 -14.60
CA LYS A 9 -48.30 -15.40 -13.85
C LYS A 9 -47.94 -16.25 -12.62
N GLU A 10 -48.68 -16.11 -11.52
CA GLU A 10 -48.50 -16.92 -10.31
C GLU A 10 -48.71 -18.42 -10.59
N GLY A 11 -47.81 -19.26 -10.08
CA GLY A 11 -47.85 -20.73 -10.23
C GLY A 11 -47.22 -21.31 -11.51
N LEU A 12 -46.65 -20.49 -12.40
CA LEU A 12 -45.99 -20.95 -13.63
C LEU A 12 -44.45 -20.95 -13.48
N GLY A 13 -43.78 -22.07 -13.75
CA GLY A 13 -42.31 -22.13 -13.91
C GLY A 13 -41.48 -22.19 -12.63
N GLU A 14 -42.01 -22.82 -11.57
CA GLU A 14 -41.33 -22.96 -10.27
C GLU A 14 -39.99 -23.71 -10.36
N THR A 15 -39.90 -24.69 -11.26
CA THR A 15 -38.71 -25.50 -11.53
C THR A 15 -38.17 -25.30 -12.95
N ILE A 16 -36.88 -25.63 -13.17
CA ILE A 16 -36.27 -25.55 -14.51
C ILE A 16 -36.79 -26.70 -15.38
N GLU A 17 -37.05 -27.84 -14.75
CA GLU A 17 -37.53 -29.08 -15.32
C GLU A 17 -38.90 -28.90 -15.99
N ASP A 18 -39.85 -28.26 -15.30
CA ASP A 18 -41.18 -27.96 -15.86
C ASP A 18 -41.10 -27.01 -17.05
N ASN A 19 -40.19 -26.04 -17.00
CA ASN A 19 -40.01 -25.09 -18.10
C ASN A 19 -39.43 -25.78 -19.34
N ILE A 20 -38.60 -26.80 -19.16
CA ILE A 20 -38.04 -27.59 -20.26
C ILE A 20 -39.09 -28.56 -20.84
N SER A 21 -39.88 -29.24 -20.01
CA SER A 21 -40.90 -30.17 -20.48
C SER A 21 -42.02 -29.47 -21.25
N GLU A 22 -42.36 -28.25 -20.85
CA GLU A 22 -43.43 -27.42 -21.43
C GLU A 22 -42.93 -26.43 -22.49
N PHE A 23 -41.70 -26.58 -23.00
CA PHE A 23 -41.13 -25.74 -24.06
C PHE A 23 -41.15 -24.22 -23.78
N ARG A 24 -41.04 -23.83 -22.50
CA ARG A 24 -41.11 -22.44 -22.06
C ARG A 24 -39.76 -21.76 -22.23
N PHE A 25 -39.45 -21.37 -23.45
CA PHE A 25 -38.21 -20.69 -23.78
C PHE A 25 -38.30 -19.19 -23.46
N ALA A 26 -37.59 -18.75 -22.41
CA ALA A 26 -37.64 -17.37 -21.91
C ALA A 26 -37.17 -16.28 -22.89
N TYR A 27 -36.48 -16.66 -23.97
CA TYR A 27 -36.05 -15.72 -25.00
C TYR A 27 -36.90 -15.81 -26.27
N SER A 28 -38.01 -16.55 -26.24
CA SER A 28 -38.87 -16.70 -27.41
C SER A 28 -39.56 -15.40 -27.76
N THR A 29 -39.64 -15.10 -29.06
CA THR A 29 -40.30 -13.93 -29.62
C THR A 29 -41.78 -14.18 -29.93
N SER A 30 -42.19 -15.45 -30.04
CA SER A 30 -43.54 -15.85 -30.44
C SER A 30 -44.43 -16.31 -29.27
N GLN A 31 -43.86 -16.90 -28.21
CA GLN A 31 -44.63 -17.58 -27.16
C GLN A 31 -44.00 -17.55 -25.75
N SER A 32 -43.30 -16.47 -25.35
CA SER A 32 -42.62 -16.48 -24.05
C SER A 32 -43.55 -16.19 -22.86
N LEU A 33 -43.87 -17.23 -22.08
CA LEU A 33 -44.51 -17.13 -20.75
C LEU A 33 -43.53 -16.77 -19.62
N LEU A 34 -42.24 -16.66 -19.94
CA LEU A 34 -41.15 -16.33 -19.02
C LEU A 34 -40.43 -15.06 -19.50
N LEU A 35 -39.88 -14.29 -18.59
CA LEU A 35 -38.98 -13.19 -18.93
C LEU A 35 -37.53 -13.64 -18.75
N PRO A 36 -36.62 -13.25 -19.66
CA PRO A 36 -35.21 -13.53 -19.48
C PRO A 36 -34.72 -12.79 -18.22
N PRO A 37 -33.70 -13.32 -17.52
CA PRO A 37 -33.25 -12.70 -16.29
C PRO A 37 -32.75 -11.25 -16.48
N PRO A 38 -32.89 -10.38 -15.48
CA PRO A 38 -32.60 -8.93 -15.60
C PRO A 38 -31.17 -8.58 -16.04
N SER A 39 -30.24 -9.52 -15.86
CA SER A 39 -28.81 -9.38 -16.20
C SER A 39 -28.36 -10.40 -17.25
N ALA A 40 -29.27 -10.89 -18.08
CA ALA A 40 -28.94 -11.72 -19.22
C ALA A 40 -28.83 -10.88 -20.50
N LEU A 41 -28.00 -11.37 -21.43
CA LEU A 41 -27.94 -10.80 -22.77
C LEU A 41 -29.21 -11.15 -23.56
N PRO A 42 -29.79 -10.20 -24.31
CA PRO A 42 -30.94 -10.50 -25.15
C PRO A 42 -30.54 -11.43 -26.30
N LEU A 43 -31.48 -12.21 -26.82
CA LEU A 43 -31.25 -13.11 -27.96
C LEU A 43 -30.82 -12.35 -29.23
N SER A 44 -31.16 -11.07 -29.34
CA SER A 44 -30.66 -10.17 -30.39
C SER A 44 -29.15 -9.92 -30.35
N THR A 45 -28.44 -10.41 -29.33
CA THR A 45 -26.97 -10.33 -29.27
C THR A 45 -26.30 -11.28 -30.27
N VAL A 46 -26.98 -12.36 -30.66
CA VAL A 46 -26.49 -13.31 -31.69
C VAL A 46 -27.17 -13.04 -33.04
N PRO A 47 -26.54 -13.43 -34.16
CA PRO A 47 -27.16 -13.32 -35.48
C PRO A 47 -28.50 -14.07 -35.57
N GLY A 48 -29.39 -13.60 -36.43
CA GLY A 48 -30.71 -14.18 -36.64
C GLY A 48 -30.70 -15.68 -36.99
N SER A 49 -29.66 -16.15 -37.69
CA SER A 49 -29.47 -17.59 -37.99
C SER A 49 -29.34 -18.43 -36.71
N ILE A 50 -28.56 -17.96 -35.74
CA ILE A 50 -28.37 -18.62 -34.45
C ILE A 50 -29.60 -18.42 -33.54
N ALA A 51 -30.20 -17.23 -33.55
CA ALA A 51 -31.42 -16.96 -32.78
C ALA A 51 -32.58 -17.88 -33.22
N GLY A 52 -32.79 -18.07 -34.52
CA GLY A 52 -33.78 -18.99 -35.07
C GLY A 52 -33.49 -20.45 -34.72
N MET A 53 -32.21 -20.84 -34.65
CA MET A 53 -31.83 -22.18 -34.19
C MET A 53 -32.13 -22.39 -32.70
N PHE A 54 -31.96 -21.37 -31.85
CA PHE A 54 -32.38 -21.42 -30.45
C PHE A 54 -33.90 -21.58 -30.30
N GLU A 55 -34.68 -20.79 -31.04
CA GLU A 55 -36.15 -20.92 -31.09
C GLU A 55 -36.57 -22.32 -31.52
N LYS A 56 -36.04 -22.81 -32.65
CA LYS A 56 -36.34 -24.16 -33.13
C LYS A 56 -35.92 -25.24 -32.13
N THR A 57 -34.87 -25.02 -31.35
CA THR A 57 -34.38 -26.03 -30.38
C THR A 57 -35.25 -26.14 -29.14
N PHE A 58 -35.68 -24.99 -28.60
CA PHE A 58 -36.31 -24.90 -27.28
C PHE A 58 -37.84 -24.76 -27.32
N THR A 59 -38.44 -24.69 -28.51
CA THR A 59 -39.90 -24.68 -28.71
C THR A 59 -40.42 -26.02 -29.23
N GLU A 60 -41.74 -26.17 -29.30
CA GLU A 60 -42.41 -27.34 -29.87
C GLU A 60 -42.03 -27.61 -31.33
N GLU A 61 -41.60 -26.58 -32.07
CA GLU A 61 -41.20 -26.70 -33.47
C GLU A 61 -40.09 -27.73 -33.65
N GLY A 62 -39.09 -27.76 -32.77
CA GLY A 62 -37.99 -28.73 -32.81
C GLY A 62 -38.42 -30.16 -32.54
N LYS A 63 -39.47 -30.34 -31.71
CA LYS A 63 -40.07 -31.66 -31.48
C LYS A 63 -40.81 -32.15 -32.72
N ARG A 64 -41.49 -31.24 -33.45
CA ARG A 64 -42.30 -31.58 -34.63
C ARG A 64 -41.48 -31.73 -35.91
N THR A 65 -40.50 -30.86 -36.14
CA THR A 65 -39.77 -30.72 -37.42
C THR A 65 -38.31 -31.16 -37.33
N GLY A 66 -37.88 -31.63 -36.16
CA GLY A 66 -36.50 -31.97 -35.87
C GLY A 66 -35.68 -30.76 -35.40
N ARG A 67 -34.91 -30.97 -34.32
CA ARG A 67 -33.98 -29.96 -33.79
C ARG A 67 -32.80 -29.75 -34.76
N PRO A 68 -32.18 -28.56 -34.77
CA PRO A 68 -30.97 -28.34 -35.56
C PRO A 68 -29.87 -29.35 -35.22
N THR A 69 -29.23 -29.88 -36.26
CA THR A 69 -28.16 -30.87 -36.13
C THR A 69 -26.86 -30.23 -35.62
N ALA A 70 -25.96 -31.04 -35.09
CA ALA A 70 -24.63 -30.58 -34.66
C ALA A 70 -23.86 -29.90 -35.81
N HIS A 71 -23.96 -30.43 -37.04
CA HIS A 71 -23.32 -29.83 -38.21
C HIS A 71 -23.86 -28.42 -38.50
N GLN A 72 -25.18 -28.23 -38.43
CA GLN A 72 -25.80 -26.91 -38.60
C GLN A 72 -25.35 -25.90 -37.52
N TRP A 73 -25.18 -26.36 -36.26
CA TRP A 73 -24.62 -25.53 -35.19
C TRP A 73 -23.18 -25.12 -35.45
N ILE A 74 -22.33 -26.05 -35.91
CA ILE A 74 -20.93 -25.75 -36.24
C ILE A 74 -20.86 -24.69 -37.33
N VAL A 75 -21.59 -24.89 -38.44
CA VAL A 75 -21.61 -23.93 -39.57
C VAL A 75 -22.02 -22.54 -39.11
N ALA A 76 -23.10 -22.42 -38.32
CA ALA A 76 -23.59 -21.14 -37.84
C ALA A 76 -22.61 -20.45 -36.85
N LEU A 77 -21.97 -21.22 -35.97
CA LEU A 77 -21.01 -20.70 -34.99
C LEU A 77 -19.69 -20.28 -35.64
N ASP A 78 -19.22 -21.00 -36.67
CA ASP A 78 -18.04 -20.61 -37.44
C ASP A 78 -18.28 -19.32 -38.23
N GLU A 79 -19.47 -19.17 -38.83
CA GLU A 79 -19.87 -17.92 -39.47
C GLU A 79 -19.90 -16.77 -38.46
N LEU A 80 -20.51 -16.96 -37.28
CA LEU A 80 -20.50 -15.97 -36.21
C LEU A 80 -19.06 -15.58 -35.82
N ARG A 81 -18.17 -16.56 -35.63
CA ARG A 81 -16.77 -16.34 -35.27
C ARG A 81 -16.04 -15.47 -36.31
N SER A 82 -16.27 -15.72 -37.60
CA SER A 82 -15.66 -14.95 -38.69
C SER A 82 -16.14 -13.49 -38.74
N ARG A 83 -17.31 -13.20 -38.15
CA ARG A 83 -17.96 -11.89 -38.14
C ARG A 83 -17.88 -11.20 -36.77
N LEU A 84 -16.88 -11.53 -35.95
CA LEU A 84 -16.60 -10.81 -34.70
C LEU A 84 -15.64 -9.63 -34.97
N ARG A 85 -15.88 -8.51 -34.30
CA ARG A 85 -14.97 -7.37 -34.25
C ARG A 85 -14.45 -7.12 -32.83
N PRO A 86 -13.20 -6.67 -32.68
CA PRO A 86 -12.67 -6.29 -31.37
C PRO A 86 -13.38 -5.02 -30.85
N CYS A 87 -13.54 -4.93 -29.54
CA CYS A 87 -14.08 -3.73 -28.91
C CYS A 87 -13.01 -2.65 -28.74
N ALA A 88 -13.36 -1.41 -29.06
CA ALA A 88 -12.48 -0.26 -28.84
C ALA A 88 -12.26 0.06 -27.34
N LYS A 89 -13.21 -0.29 -26.46
CA LYS A 89 -13.15 0.01 -25.02
C LYS A 89 -12.40 -1.05 -24.20
N SER A 90 -12.41 -2.31 -24.62
CA SER A 90 -11.79 -3.43 -23.89
C SER A 90 -11.16 -4.43 -24.85
N LYS A 91 -9.88 -4.73 -24.65
CA LYS A 91 -9.13 -5.74 -25.43
C LYS A 91 -9.60 -7.17 -25.16
N LEU A 92 -10.37 -7.38 -24.09
CA LEU A 92 -10.93 -8.70 -23.74
C LEU A 92 -12.25 -8.98 -24.47
N HIS A 93 -12.79 -8.02 -25.21
CA HIS A 93 -14.10 -8.14 -25.84
C HIS A 93 -13.97 -8.28 -27.35
N ALA A 94 -14.59 -9.33 -27.88
CA ALA A 94 -14.94 -9.46 -29.27
C ALA A 94 -16.46 -9.65 -29.37
N PHE A 95 -17.12 -8.99 -30.31
CA PHE A 95 -18.57 -9.05 -30.44
C PHE A 95 -19.01 -8.98 -31.90
N PRO A 96 -20.22 -9.47 -32.23
CA PRO A 96 -20.68 -9.55 -33.61
C PRO A 96 -20.74 -8.18 -34.30
N THR A 97 -20.31 -8.12 -35.56
CA THR A 97 -20.24 -6.90 -36.36
C THR A 97 -21.59 -6.24 -36.62
N HIS A 98 -22.68 -7.01 -36.59
CA HIS A 98 -24.05 -6.49 -36.77
C HIS A 98 -24.53 -5.62 -35.61
N LEU A 99 -23.89 -5.68 -34.44
CA LEU A 99 -24.22 -4.84 -33.29
C LEU A 99 -23.44 -3.53 -33.36
N SER A 100 -24.13 -2.39 -33.23
CA SER A 100 -23.49 -1.06 -33.19
C SER A 100 -22.72 -0.82 -31.89
N THR A 101 -23.19 -1.38 -30.77
CA THR A 101 -22.62 -1.21 -29.42
C THR A 101 -22.10 -2.53 -28.87
N CYS A 102 -20.99 -2.49 -28.11
CA CYS A 102 -20.42 -3.69 -27.50
C CYS A 102 -21.32 -4.20 -26.36
N PRO A 103 -21.94 -5.40 -26.48
CA PRO A 103 -22.83 -5.95 -25.46
C PRO A 103 -22.07 -6.24 -24.16
N TRP A 104 -20.83 -6.69 -24.25
CA TRP A 104 -19.98 -6.98 -23.10
C TRP A 104 -19.67 -5.74 -22.27
N CYS A 105 -19.40 -4.59 -22.90
CA CYS A 105 -19.21 -3.33 -22.17
C CYS A 105 -20.48 -2.85 -21.47
N LEU A 106 -21.65 -3.13 -22.02
CA LEU A 106 -22.93 -2.83 -21.37
C LEU A 106 -23.11 -3.71 -20.11
N MET A 107 -22.69 -4.97 -20.19
CA MET A 107 -22.73 -5.89 -19.04
C MET A 107 -21.70 -5.52 -17.98
N ASP A 108 -20.46 -5.19 -18.37
CA ASP A 108 -19.43 -4.68 -17.47
C ASP A 108 -19.89 -3.40 -16.74
N GLY A 109 -20.53 -2.47 -17.46
CA GLY A 109 -21.10 -1.26 -16.88
C GLY A 109 -22.21 -1.51 -15.85
N LYS A 110 -22.86 -2.69 -15.93
CA LYS A 110 -23.83 -3.19 -14.96
C LYS A 110 -23.21 -4.11 -13.89
N GLY A 111 -21.87 -4.25 -13.88
CA GLY A 111 -21.14 -5.06 -12.91
C GLY A 111 -21.07 -6.56 -13.23
N VAL A 112 -21.45 -6.99 -14.44
CA VAL A 112 -21.45 -8.39 -14.86
C VAL A 112 -20.33 -8.64 -15.87
N ILE A 113 -19.19 -9.13 -15.38
CA ILE A 113 -17.97 -9.33 -16.18
C ILE A 113 -17.86 -10.80 -16.62
N TYR A 114 -17.96 -11.05 -17.93
CA TYR A 114 -17.98 -12.40 -18.51
C TYR A 114 -16.59 -12.95 -18.84
N PHE A 115 -15.66 -12.09 -19.26
CA PHE A 115 -14.33 -12.51 -19.69
C PHE A 115 -13.30 -12.13 -18.64
N THR A 116 -12.62 -13.15 -18.10
CA THR A 116 -11.52 -12.98 -17.16
C THR A 116 -10.36 -13.85 -17.61
N VAL A 117 -9.12 -13.36 -17.44
CA VAL A 117 -7.93 -14.18 -17.67
C VAL A 117 -7.70 -15.03 -16.41
N THR A 118 -7.69 -16.35 -16.55
CA THR A 118 -7.34 -17.32 -15.49
C THR A 118 -5.83 -17.28 -15.20
N PRO A 119 -5.38 -17.35 -13.92
CA PRO A 119 -3.97 -17.26 -13.61
C PRO A 119 -3.32 -18.63 -13.36
N ILE A 120 -2.13 -18.83 -13.91
CA ILE A 120 -1.11 -19.75 -13.38
C ILE A 120 0.02 -18.84 -12.90
N TYR A 121 0.13 -18.61 -11.58
CA TYR A 121 1.17 -17.77 -11.00
C TYR A 121 2.39 -18.62 -10.63
N ALA A 122 3.36 -18.69 -11.54
CA ALA A 122 4.73 -19.14 -11.28
C ALA A 122 5.71 -17.95 -11.40
N PRO A 123 6.87 -17.98 -10.69
CA PRO A 123 7.86 -16.92 -10.77
C PRO A 123 8.49 -16.93 -12.18
N GLY A 124 8.06 -15.99 -13.03
CA GLY A 124 8.53 -15.86 -14.41
C GLY A 124 7.53 -15.16 -15.34
N GLU A 125 6.23 -15.26 -15.07
CA GLU A 125 5.18 -14.78 -15.99
C GLU A 125 4.15 -13.82 -15.34
N ALA A 126 4.61 -12.94 -14.44
CA ALA A 126 3.80 -11.90 -13.77
C ALA A 126 3.23 -10.81 -14.73
N ASN A 127 3.16 -11.09 -16.02
CA ASN A 127 3.34 -10.12 -17.09
C ASN A 127 2.30 -10.23 -18.22
N ASN A 128 1.46 -11.27 -18.25
CA ASN A 128 0.62 -11.56 -19.42
C ASN A 128 -0.80 -10.97 -19.34
N GLY A 129 -1.09 -10.16 -18.32
CA GLY A 129 -2.37 -9.45 -18.17
C GLY A 129 -2.28 -7.98 -17.76
N SER A 130 -1.09 -7.51 -17.34
CA SER A 130 -0.74 -6.10 -17.31
C SER A 130 0.27 -5.87 -18.43
N PRO A 131 0.20 -4.76 -19.20
CA PRO A 131 1.23 -4.45 -20.19
C PRO A 131 2.63 -4.22 -19.57
N VAL A 132 2.74 -4.30 -18.24
CA VAL A 132 3.89 -3.92 -17.44
C VAL A 132 4.41 -5.15 -16.74
N LYS A 133 5.66 -5.46 -17.05
CA LYS A 133 6.32 -6.63 -16.52
C LYS A 133 6.97 -6.32 -15.17
N ILE A 134 6.32 -6.61 -14.04
CA ILE A 134 6.77 -6.13 -12.73
C ILE A 134 8.18 -6.60 -12.36
N GLY A 135 8.57 -7.81 -12.79
CA GLY A 135 9.91 -8.35 -12.60
C GLY A 135 10.96 -7.55 -13.36
N GLU A 136 10.64 -7.07 -14.57
CA GLU A 136 11.53 -6.21 -15.36
C GLU A 136 11.62 -4.81 -14.75
N VAL A 137 10.50 -4.26 -14.26
CA VAL A 137 10.49 -2.98 -13.54
C VAL A 137 11.34 -3.07 -12.27
N TRP A 138 11.19 -4.15 -11.50
CA TRP A 138 12.00 -4.40 -10.30
C TRP A 138 13.49 -4.54 -10.63
N ALA A 139 13.83 -5.33 -11.66
CA ALA A 139 15.22 -5.44 -12.13
C ALA A 139 15.78 -4.10 -12.62
N ALA A 140 14.94 -3.24 -13.21
CA ALA A 140 15.35 -1.89 -13.57
C ALA A 140 15.57 -0.99 -12.34
N ILE A 141 14.74 -1.12 -11.30
CA ILE A 141 14.89 -0.40 -10.01
C ILE A 141 16.20 -0.78 -9.31
N THR A 142 16.51 -2.07 -9.23
CA THR A 142 17.74 -2.56 -8.56
C THR A 142 19.00 -2.15 -9.30
N LYS A 143 18.94 -1.97 -10.62
CA LYS A 143 20.05 -1.44 -11.43
C LYS A 143 20.30 0.06 -11.25
N VAL A 144 19.32 0.84 -10.78
CA VAL A 144 19.57 2.26 -10.50
C VAL A 144 20.49 2.34 -9.27
N PRO A 145 21.67 2.99 -9.35
CA PRO A 145 22.57 3.13 -8.21
C PRO A 145 21.92 3.96 -7.10
N ILE A 146 22.29 3.68 -5.85
CA ILE A 146 21.87 4.50 -4.71
C ILE A 146 22.39 5.91 -4.94
N LEU A 147 21.54 6.91 -4.71
CA LEU A 147 21.92 8.29 -4.95
C LEU A 147 22.91 8.73 -3.87
N ASP A 148 24.12 9.10 -4.27
CA ASP A 148 25.13 9.62 -3.35
C ASP A 148 24.66 10.91 -2.70
N GLN A 149 25.09 11.13 -1.45
CA GLN A 149 24.86 12.38 -0.73
C GLN A 149 25.42 13.58 -1.51
N VAL A 150 24.77 14.72 -1.33
CA VAL A 150 25.23 15.97 -1.93
C VAL A 150 26.58 16.38 -1.32
N GLN A 151 27.55 16.65 -2.19
CA GLN A 151 28.86 17.13 -1.77
C GLN A 151 28.73 18.57 -1.27
N ILE A 152 29.18 18.83 -0.03
CA ILE A 152 29.12 20.17 0.56
C ILE A 152 30.31 21.00 0.06
N PRO A 153 30.08 22.14 -0.62
CA PRO A 153 31.16 23.03 -1.04
C PRO A 153 31.98 23.52 0.16
N ALA A 154 33.29 23.26 0.14
CA ALA A 154 34.23 23.71 1.17
C ALA A 154 34.71 25.14 0.86
N ALA A 155 35.15 25.90 1.87
CA ALA A 155 35.67 27.26 1.69
C ALA A 155 36.77 27.35 0.61
N SER A 156 36.75 28.45 -0.16
CA SER A 156 37.69 28.74 -1.26
C SER A 156 39.10 28.95 -0.71
N ASN A 157 39.19 29.55 0.47
CA ASN A 157 40.43 29.67 1.23
C ASN A 157 40.22 29.01 2.60
N PRO A 158 40.79 27.82 2.85
CA PRO A 158 40.60 27.10 4.11
C PRO A 158 41.36 27.73 5.28
N SER A 159 42.34 28.59 5.00
CA SER A 159 43.12 29.28 6.02
C SER A 159 43.29 30.76 5.62
N PRO A 160 42.22 31.56 5.72
CA PRO A 160 42.32 32.97 5.43
C PRO A 160 43.18 33.70 6.46
N GLU A 161 43.78 34.81 6.03
CA GLU A 161 44.51 35.70 6.92
C GLU A 161 43.50 36.41 7.85
N PRO A 162 43.74 36.41 9.17
CA PRO A 162 42.79 37.00 10.11
C PRO A 162 42.77 38.53 10.01
N ASP A 163 41.61 39.11 10.28
CA ASP A 163 41.45 40.55 10.36
C ASP A 163 42.35 41.13 11.47
N PRO A 164 43.05 42.25 11.18
CA PRO A 164 44.01 42.84 12.11
C PRO A 164 43.33 43.17 13.44
N LEU A 165 44.05 42.96 14.54
CA LEU A 165 43.55 43.33 15.86
C LEU A 165 43.40 44.85 15.95
N PRO A 166 42.29 45.36 16.53
CA PRO A 166 42.13 46.79 16.72
C PRO A 166 43.20 47.33 17.69
N LEU A 167 43.52 48.62 17.53
CA LEU A 167 44.45 49.32 18.41
C LEU A 167 44.07 49.12 19.89
N GLY A 168 45.05 48.73 20.71
CA GLY A 168 44.87 48.46 22.14
C GLY A 168 44.45 47.02 22.49
N VAL A 169 44.23 46.15 21.50
CA VAL A 169 43.99 44.72 21.70
C VAL A 169 45.25 43.91 21.36
N PHE A 170 45.73 43.15 22.33
CA PHE A 170 46.92 42.29 22.19
C PHE A 170 46.54 40.81 22.34
N SER A 171 47.07 39.97 21.45
CA SER A 171 46.94 38.50 21.58
C SER A 171 47.61 37.98 22.84
N THR A 172 47.31 36.76 23.26
CA THR A 172 47.97 36.17 24.45
C THR A 172 49.45 35.98 24.17
N THR A 173 49.81 35.55 22.96
CA THR A 173 51.20 35.43 22.53
C THR A 173 51.94 36.77 22.58
N ALA A 174 51.32 37.85 22.09
CA ALA A 174 51.92 39.19 22.15
C ALA A 174 52.16 39.64 23.60
N LYS A 175 51.21 39.36 24.51
CA LYS A 175 51.38 39.65 25.94
C LYS A 175 52.52 38.84 26.56
N HIS A 176 52.62 37.55 26.27
CA HIS A 176 53.73 36.72 26.75
C HIS A 176 55.08 37.21 26.21
N PHE A 177 55.14 37.58 24.94
CA PHE A 177 56.35 38.12 24.35
C PHE A 177 56.77 39.44 25.00
N MET A 178 55.82 40.38 25.22
CA MET A 178 56.07 41.63 25.95
C MET A 178 56.61 41.37 27.37
N SER A 179 55.96 40.46 28.13
CA SER A 179 56.41 40.09 29.46
C SER A 179 57.81 39.46 29.46
N LEU A 180 58.11 38.59 28.49
CA LEU A 180 59.43 37.97 28.36
C LEU A 180 60.50 39.00 27.99
N THR A 181 60.22 39.89 27.03
CA THR A 181 61.16 40.96 26.66
C THR A 181 61.48 41.88 27.83
N LEU A 182 60.49 42.26 28.63
CA LEU A 182 60.75 43.11 29.79
C LEU A 182 61.49 42.35 30.90
N THR A 183 61.24 41.06 31.05
CA THR A 183 62.01 40.21 31.97
C THR A 183 63.48 40.19 31.55
N GLY A 184 63.76 39.99 30.26
CA GLY A 184 65.11 40.04 29.70
C GLY A 184 65.80 41.38 29.91
N ILE A 185 65.10 42.50 29.66
CA ILE A 185 65.60 43.85 29.92
C ILE A 185 65.93 44.05 31.40
N THR A 186 65.04 43.63 32.30
CA THR A 186 65.23 43.78 33.75
C THR A 186 66.44 43.00 34.26
N ILE A 187 66.65 41.78 33.74
CA ILE A 187 67.83 40.94 34.05
C ILE A 187 69.12 41.60 33.54
N ALA A 188 69.10 42.16 32.33
CA ALA A 188 70.25 42.86 31.75
C ALA A 188 70.61 44.14 32.53
N ILE A 189 69.62 44.86 33.08
CA ILE A 189 69.86 46.02 33.95
C ILE A 189 70.49 45.56 35.28
N TRP A 190 69.98 44.48 35.88
CA TRP A 190 70.53 43.95 37.13
C TRP A 190 71.99 43.51 36.98
N SER A 191 72.35 42.85 35.88
CA SER A 191 73.73 42.42 35.64
C SER A 191 74.71 43.58 35.45
N ALA A 192 74.24 44.73 34.95
CA ALA A 192 75.06 45.91 34.74
C ALA A 192 75.20 46.80 35.99
N MET A 193 74.12 46.98 36.76
CA MET A 193 74.07 47.94 37.88
C MET A 193 74.24 47.29 39.27
N GLY A 194 74.05 45.97 39.39
CA GLY A 194 74.06 45.26 40.67
C GLY A 194 72.86 45.60 41.56
N GLY A 195 72.97 45.30 42.85
CA GLY A 195 71.94 45.56 43.86
C GLY A 195 71.18 44.31 44.33
N TYR A 196 70.23 44.52 45.24
CA TYR A 196 69.50 43.43 45.90
C TYR A 196 68.53 42.72 44.95
N PRO A 197 68.62 41.39 44.79
CA PRO A 197 67.81 40.64 43.81
C PRO A 197 66.31 40.75 44.08
N LEU A 198 65.90 40.94 45.33
CA LEU A 198 64.49 41.11 45.71
C LEU A 198 63.82 42.29 45.00
N ILE A 199 64.54 43.39 44.75
CA ILE A 199 63.98 44.58 44.08
C ILE A 199 63.68 44.28 42.62
N TYR A 200 64.58 43.57 41.92
CA TYR A 200 64.36 43.21 40.52
C TYR A 200 63.27 42.15 40.37
N LEU A 201 63.14 41.23 41.33
CA LEU A 201 62.04 40.27 41.37
C LEU A 201 60.67 40.95 41.56
N THR A 202 60.57 41.99 42.39
CA THR A 202 59.31 42.75 42.50
C THR A 202 59.00 43.54 41.24
N ILE A 203 60.00 44.11 40.55
CA ILE A 203 59.83 44.80 39.26
C ILE A 203 59.30 43.83 38.18
N ILE A 204 59.87 42.63 38.09
CA ILE A 204 59.38 41.59 37.16
C ILE A 204 57.94 41.22 37.53
N ALA A 205 57.65 40.92 38.80
CA ALA A 205 56.31 40.51 39.23
C ALA A 205 55.26 41.60 38.95
N THR A 206 55.54 42.85 39.32
CA THR A 206 54.64 44.00 39.08
C THR A 206 54.42 44.27 37.61
N SER A 207 55.44 44.11 36.77
CA SER A 207 55.26 44.28 35.34
C SER A 207 54.47 43.15 34.68
N TRP A 208 54.70 41.90 35.09
CA TRP A 208 53.87 40.79 34.62
C TRP A 208 52.40 41.01 34.96
N LEU A 209 52.10 41.55 36.15
CA LEU A 209 50.75 41.97 36.52
C LEU A 209 50.24 43.11 35.64
N PHE A 210 51.06 44.13 35.36
CA PHE A 210 50.69 45.26 34.50
C PHE A 210 50.40 44.84 33.05
N VAL A 211 51.31 44.12 32.40
CA VAL A 211 51.12 43.58 31.03
C VAL A 211 49.94 42.61 30.98
N GLY A 212 49.77 41.81 32.04
CA GLY A 212 48.62 40.94 32.22
C GLY A 212 47.29 41.70 32.15
N GLN A 213 47.18 42.79 32.93
CA GLN A 213 45.99 43.65 33.05
C GLN A 213 45.76 44.56 31.82
N PHE A 214 46.84 44.96 31.13
CA PHE A 214 46.78 45.91 30.03
C PHE A 214 45.94 45.39 28.86
N GLY A 215 44.95 46.18 28.41
CA GLY A 215 44.07 45.81 27.29
C GLY A 215 43.20 44.57 27.52
N THR A 216 43.05 44.07 28.76
CA THR A 216 42.23 42.87 29.06
C THR A 216 40.75 43.06 28.77
N LYS A 217 40.19 44.21 29.13
CA LYS A 217 38.78 44.56 28.84
C LYS A 217 38.55 44.62 27.33
N ALA A 218 39.38 45.38 26.61
CA ALA A 218 39.32 45.49 25.15
C ALA A 218 39.50 44.13 24.45
N LYS A 219 40.42 43.27 24.93
CA LYS A 219 40.57 41.89 24.43
C LYS A 219 39.33 41.04 24.69
N THR A 220 38.71 41.17 25.86
CA THR A 220 37.52 40.38 26.23
C THR A 220 36.32 40.80 25.39
N GLU A 221 36.11 42.09 25.19
CA GLU A 221 35.07 42.65 24.33
C GLU A 221 35.29 42.24 22.86
N GLU A 222 36.51 42.36 22.34
CA GLU A 222 36.83 41.93 20.98
C GLU A 222 36.69 40.41 20.81
N LYS A 223 37.06 39.62 21.84
CA LYS A 223 36.82 38.17 21.86
C LYS A 223 35.33 37.85 21.80
N GLN A 224 34.51 38.53 22.59
CA GLN A 224 33.05 38.37 22.54
C GLN A 224 32.51 38.74 21.16
N ARG A 225 32.93 39.87 20.59
CA ARG A 225 32.53 40.31 19.24
C ARG A 225 32.88 39.28 18.16
N ARG A 226 34.14 38.83 18.09
CA ARG A 226 34.58 37.82 17.12
C ARG A 226 33.87 36.48 17.33
N THR A 227 33.59 36.10 18.59
CA THR A 227 32.81 34.89 18.92
C THR A 227 31.38 34.97 18.39
N ILE A 228 30.69 36.10 18.60
CA ILE A 228 29.34 36.32 18.08
C ILE A 228 29.32 36.26 16.55
N ILE A 229 30.30 36.88 15.88
CA ILE A 229 30.43 36.85 14.42
C ILE A 229 30.65 35.42 13.92
N ARG A 230 31.54 34.66 14.56
CA ARG A 230 31.79 33.24 14.25
C ARG A 230 30.54 32.38 14.43
N ASP A 231 29.83 32.55 15.54
CA ASP A 231 28.63 31.75 15.80
C ASP A 231 27.50 32.09 14.82
N ALA A 232 27.35 33.38 14.44
CA ALA A 232 26.45 33.81 13.39
C ALA A 232 26.85 33.28 12.00
N ALA A 233 28.14 33.27 11.66
CA ALA A 233 28.66 32.69 10.43
C ALA A 233 28.45 31.16 10.39
N ARG A 234 28.67 30.48 11.51
CA ARG A 234 28.44 29.04 11.66
C ARG A 234 26.98 28.69 11.44
N LYS A 235 26.07 29.46 12.04
CA LYS A 235 24.62 29.28 11.84
C LYS A 235 24.24 29.48 10.38
N ARG A 236 24.71 30.56 9.74
CA ARG A 236 24.48 30.82 8.30
C ARG A 236 24.98 29.67 7.42
N HIS A 237 26.17 29.15 7.68
CA HIS A 237 26.70 27.99 6.96
C HIS A 237 25.84 26.74 7.18
N GLN A 238 25.46 26.43 8.41
CA GLN A 238 24.59 25.30 8.71
C GLN A 238 23.22 25.42 8.04
N ASP A 239 22.60 26.61 8.05
CA ASP A 239 21.31 26.86 7.42
C ASP A 239 21.41 26.74 5.89
N ALA A 240 22.48 27.24 5.28
CA ALA A 240 22.75 27.08 3.84
C ALA A 240 22.96 25.60 3.46
N VAL A 241 23.71 24.84 4.26
CA VAL A 241 23.91 23.40 4.06
C VAL A 241 22.59 22.64 4.18
N ARG A 242 21.76 22.96 5.18
CA ARG A 242 20.44 22.35 5.35
C ARG A 242 19.52 22.65 4.17
N ALA A 243 19.52 23.89 3.67
CA ALA A 243 18.74 24.25 2.49
C ALA A 243 19.19 23.47 1.25
N LEU A 244 20.50 23.33 1.03
CA LEU A 244 21.07 22.49 -0.03
C LEU A 244 20.63 21.02 0.11
N GLN A 245 20.74 20.45 1.32
CA GLN A 245 20.37 19.06 1.58
C GLN A 245 18.85 18.83 1.38
N ALA A 246 18.00 19.73 1.86
CA ALA A 246 16.55 19.66 1.68
C ALA A 246 16.15 19.70 0.20
N ASP A 247 16.77 20.57 -0.59
CA ASP A 247 16.50 20.71 -2.03
C ASP A 247 17.14 19.60 -2.87
N SER A 248 18.15 18.88 -2.35
CA SER A 248 18.89 17.85 -3.08
C SER A 248 18.04 16.64 -3.49
N GLY A 249 16.89 16.43 -2.84
CA GLY A 249 16.01 15.30 -3.09
C GLY A 249 16.56 13.94 -2.66
N VAL A 250 17.73 13.88 -2.01
CA VAL A 250 18.37 12.62 -1.59
C VAL A 250 17.49 11.83 -0.62
N ASP A 251 16.93 12.49 0.40
CA ASP A 251 16.01 11.85 1.36
C ASP A 251 14.73 11.37 0.69
N GLN A 252 14.20 12.15 -0.27
CA GLN A 252 13.00 11.79 -1.02
C GLN A 252 13.23 10.54 -1.88
N VAL A 253 14.38 10.47 -2.57
CA VAL A 253 14.77 9.28 -3.35
C VAL A 253 14.97 8.07 -2.45
N THR A 254 15.56 8.25 -1.27
CA THR A 254 15.74 7.19 -0.27
C THR A 254 14.40 6.66 0.23
N ALA A 255 13.48 7.55 0.63
CA ALA A 255 12.13 7.19 1.04
C ALA A 255 11.33 6.50 -0.09
N LYS A 256 11.52 6.95 -1.35
CA LYS A 256 10.91 6.32 -2.52
C LYS A 256 11.44 4.91 -2.75
N ARG A 257 12.75 4.66 -2.59
CA ARG A 257 13.32 3.31 -2.67
C ARG A 257 12.72 2.38 -1.62
N GLU A 258 12.58 2.87 -0.38
CA GLU A 258 11.97 2.08 0.68
C GLU A 258 10.49 1.76 0.40
N LEU A 259 9.74 2.74 -0.12
CA LEU A 259 8.39 2.50 -0.61
C LEU A 259 8.35 1.42 -1.70
N LEU A 260 9.27 1.45 -2.67
CA LEU A 260 9.37 0.45 -3.74
C LEU A 260 9.68 -0.95 -3.19
N ASN A 261 10.54 -1.07 -2.18
CA ASN A 261 10.81 -2.33 -1.48
C ASN A 261 9.52 -2.89 -0.85
N ARG A 262 8.77 -2.06 -0.12
CA ARG A 262 7.50 -2.47 0.51
C ARG A 262 6.44 -2.87 -0.52
N LEU A 263 6.33 -2.12 -1.61
CA LEU A 263 5.41 -2.44 -2.71
C LEU A 263 5.77 -3.78 -3.38
N LYS A 264 7.07 -4.07 -3.55
CA LYS A 264 7.53 -5.36 -4.07
C LYS A 264 7.14 -6.51 -3.15
N LEU A 265 7.36 -6.37 -1.84
CA LEU A 265 6.96 -7.38 -0.86
C LEU A 265 5.44 -7.58 -0.84
N GLU A 266 4.67 -6.50 -0.87
CA GLU A 266 3.21 -6.59 -0.95
C GLU A 266 2.78 -7.35 -2.20
N PHE A 267 3.35 -7.01 -3.36
CA PHE A 267 3.06 -7.71 -4.62
C PHE A 267 3.33 -9.21 -4.53
N ASP A 268 4.47 -9.62 -3.99
CA ASP A 268 4.86 -11.03 -3.86
C ASP A 268 3.90 -11.83 -2.96
N THR A 269 3.27 -11.16 -1.98
CA THR A 269 2.34 -11.79 -1.03
C THR A 269 0.89 -11.79 -1.50
N LEU A 270 0.55 -11.13 -2.61
CA LEU A 270 -0.83 -11.05 -3.12
C LEU A 270 -1.44 -12.43 -3.43
N ALA A 271 -0.64 -13.37 -3.96
CA ALA A 271 -1.12 -14.71 -4.25
C ALA A 271 -1.54 -15.48 -2.97
N VAL A 272 -0.75 -15.33 -1.90
CA VAL A 272 -1.07 -15.93 -0.60
C VAL A 272 -2.33 -15.30 -0.02
N ARG A 273 -2.48 -13.98 -0.17
CA ARG A 273 -3.68 -13.26 0.25
C ARG A 273 -4.92 -13.72 -0.51
N GLU A 274 -4.84 -13.90 -1.83
CA GLU A 274 -5.93 -14.44 -2.64
C GLU A 274 -6.39 -15.81 -2.11
N GLN A 275 -5.44 -16.72 -1.87
CA GLN A 275 -5.75 -18.05 -1.35
C GLN A 275 -6.42 -17.99 0.04
N LYS A 276 -5.91 -17.13 0.93
CA LYS A 276 -6.49 -16.91 2.26
C LYS A 276 -7.91 -16.36 2.18
N ASP A 277 -8.16 -15.39 1.30
CA ASP A 277 -9.46 -14.74 1.15
C ASP A 277 -10.49 -15.71 0.53
N LEU A 278 -10.09 -16.53 -0.44
CA LEU A 278 -10.92 -17.60 -0.98
C LEU A 278 -11.24 -18.69 0.06
N ALA A 279 -10.26 -19.09 0.87
CA ALA A 279 -10.48 -20.03 1.97
C ALA A 279 -11.44 -19.45 3.03
N ALA A 280 -11.33 -18.15 3.33
CA ALA A 280 -12.22 -17.46 4.25
C ALA A 280 -13.66 -17.38 3.69
N LEU A 281 -13.84 -17.14 2.39
CA LEU A 281 -15.16 -17.23 1.75
C LEU A 281 -15.77 -18.62 1.93
N ARG A 282 -14.98 -19.67 1.69
CA ARG A 282 -15.43 -21.05 1.84
C ARG A 282 -15.83 -21.36 3.28
N SER A 283 -14.97 -21.03 4.25
CA SER A 283 -15.23 -21.25 5.67
C SER A 283 -16.51 -20.54 6.14
N LYS A 284 -16.71 -19.26 5.76
CA LYS A 284 -17.92 -18.50 6.08
C LYS A 284 -19.17 -19.05 5.39
N ALA A 285 -19.04 -19.53 4.15
CA ALA A 285 -20.14 -20.12 3.41
C ALA A 285 -20.57 -21.47 4.02
N GLU A 286 -19.60 -22.29 4.43
CA GLU A 286 -19.86 -23.53 5.14
C GLU A 286 -20.56 -23.30 6.47
N GLN A 287 -20.09 -22.33 7.26
CA GLN A 287 -20.73 -21.98 8.53
C GLN A 287 -22.19 -21.57 8.34
N ARG A 288 -22.49 -20.70 7.35
CA ARG A 288 -23.86 -20.29 7.03
C ARG A 288 -24.76 -21.45 6.62
N GLN A 289 -24.27 -22.36 5.76
CA GLN A 289 -25.03 -23.55 5.39
C GLN A 289 -25.26 -24.50 6.56
N ARG A 290 -24.26 -24.65 7.44
CA ARG A 290 -24.38 -25.49 8.64
C ARG A 290 -25.43 -24.94 9.58
N THR A 291 -25.41 -23.63 9.85
CA THR A 291 -26.43 -22.96 10.66
C THR A 291 -27.82 -23.17 10.05
N ALA A 292 -28.01 -22.88 8.76
CA ALA A 292 -29.30 -23.06 8.08
C ALA A 292 -29.77 -24.53 8.01
N TYR A 293 -28.85 -25.50 8.06
CA TYR A 293 -29.19 -26.92 8.18
C TYR A 293 -29.68 -27.25 9.60
N LEU A 294 -29.00 -26.74 10.64
CA LEU A 294 -29.37 -26.97 12.03
C LEU A 294 -30.69 -26.28 12.44
N GLU A 295 -31.03 -25.16 11.79
CA GLU A 295 -32.30 -24.43 11.99
C GLU A 295 -33.55 -25.30 11.67
N LYS A 296 -33.38 -26.39 10.90
CA LYS A 296 -34.49 -27.30 10.56
C LYS A 296 -34.87 -28.24 11.70
N PHE A 297 -34.02 -28.37 12.72
CA PHE A 297 -34.21 -29.33 13.80
C PHE A 297 -34.67 -28.61 15.06
N TYR A 298 -35.98 -28.60 15.29
CA TYR A 298 -36.60 -27.96 16.45
C TYR A 298 -36.47 -28.82 17.71
N ILE A 299 -36.11 -28.19 18.83
CA ILE A 299 -36.02 -28.84 20.15
C ILE A 299 -37.39 -29.38 20.58
N GLU A 300 -38.47 -28.70 20.19
CA GLU A 300 -39.85 -29.11 20.47
C GLU A 300 -40.20 -30.51 19.93
N LEU A 301 -39.62 -30.91 18.79
CA LEU A 301 -39.89 -32.21 18.16
C LEU A 301 -38.89 -33.30 18.60
N ALA A 302 -37.84 -32.94 19.33
CA ALA A 302 -36.76 -33.85 19.69
C ALA A 302 -37.09 -34.68 20.95
N VAL A 303 -36.62 -35.93 20.99
CA VAL A 303 -36.64 -36.75 22.21
C VAL A 303 -35.33 -36.52 22.97
N LEU A 304 -35.39 -35.72 24.03
CA LEU A 304 -34.23 -35.27 24.80
C LEU A 304 -34.36 -35.71 26.26
N PRO A 305 -33.55 -36.68 26.73
CA PRO A 305 -33.59 -37.15 28.11
C PRO A 305 -33.40 -36.01 29.11
N GLY A 306 -34.31 -35.93 30.10
CA GLY A 306 -34.26 -34.90 31.14
C GLY A 306 -34.71 -33.49 30.69
N VAL A 307 -35.16 -33.31 29.45
CA VAL A 307 -35.66 -32.03 28.89
C VAL A 307 -37.18 -32.10 28.67
N GLY A 308 -37.93 -31.91 29.76
CA GLY A 308 -39.41 -31.85 29.74
C GLY A 308 -39.97 -30.46 29.38
N PRO A 309 -41.31 -30.29 29.41
CA PRO A 309 -42.01 -29.09 28.93
C PRO A 309 -41.52 -27.77 29.56
N ALA A 310 -41.33 -27.74 30.88
CA ALA A 310 -40.86 -26.55 31.59
C ALA A 310 -39.46 -26.10 31.15
N LYS A 311 -38.56 -27.06 30.87
CA LYS A 311 -37.22 -26.76 30.34
C LYS A 311 -37.31 -26.30 28.88
N ARG A 312 -38.17 -26.90 28.05
CA ARG A 312 -38.37 -26.43 26.65
C ARG A 312 -38.85 -24.99 26.60
N ALA A 313 -39.86 -24.64 27.40
CA ALA A 313 -40.33 -23.25 27.52
C ALA A 313 -39.21 -22.30 28.00
N GLY A 314 -38.37 -22.78 28.93
CA GLY A 314 -37.20 -22.04 29.40
C GLY A 314 -36.09 -21.86 28.35
N LEU A 315 -35.94 -22.78 27.38
CA LEU A 315 -35.01 -22.60 26.26
C LEU A 315 -35.57 -21.60 25.25
N GLN A 316 -36.86 -21.72 24.94
CA GLN A 316 -37.57 -20.87 23.99
C GLN A 316 -37.60 -19.40 24.43
N SER A 317 -37.80 -19.12 25.73
CA SER A 317 -37.77 -17.74 26.25
C SER A 317 -36.39 -17.07 26.13
N PHE A 318 -35.32 -17.84 25.98
CA PHE A 318 -33.96 -17.36 25.69
C PHE A 318 -33.62 -17.41 24.18
N GLY A 319 -34.62 -17.67 23.33
CA GLY A 319 -34.47 -17.75 21.87
C GLY A 319 -33.73 -19.00 21.40
N ILE A 320 -33.70 -20.08 22.19
CA ILE A 320 -33.10 -21.36 21.82
C ILE A 320 -34.21 -22.30 21.40
N GLU A 321 -34.52 -22.30 20.10
CA GLU A 321 -35.65 -23.07 19.53
C GLU A 321 -35.18 -24.26 18.69
N THR A 322 -34.02 -24.13 18.03
CA THR A 322 -33.50 -25.14 17.11
C THR A 322 -32.11 -25.63 17.55
N ALA A 323 -31.61 -26.65 16.85
CA ALA A 323 -30.24 -27.10 17.03
C ALA A 323 -29.19 -26.03 16.70
N ALA A 324 -29.52 -25.00 15.92
CA ALA A 324 -28.58 -23.95 15.52
C ALA A 324 -28.21 -23.01 16.69
N GLU A 325 -29.15 -22.74 17.60
CA GLU A 325 -28.93 -21.81 18.72
C GLU A 325 -28.28 -22.48 19.95
N ILE A 326 -28.17 -23.81 19.96
CA ILE A 326 -27.57 -24.58 21.06
C ILE A 326 -26.11 -24.17 21.27
N ASN A 327 -25.83 -23.56 22.41
CA ASN A 327 -24.51 -23.14 22.82
C ASN A 327 -24.29 -23.42 24.31
N ALA A 328 -23.25 -24.18 24.64
CA ALA A 328 -22.97 -24.59 26.01
C ALA A 328 -22.88 -23.42 27.01
N ARG A 329 -22.30 -22.27 26.63
CA ARG A 329 -22.21 -21.11 27.53
C ARG A 329 -23.57 -20.47 27.77
N LYS A 330 -24.37 -20.30 26.72
CA LYS A 330 -25.73 -19.73 26.84
C LYS A 330 -26.63 -20.62 27.69
N ILE A 331 -26.58 -21.93 27.48
CA ILE A 331 -27.44 -22.90 28.18
C ILE A 331 -27.09 -22.96 29.67
N LYS A 332 -25.82 -23.01 30.05
CA LYS A 332 -25.39 -23.05 31.46
C LYS A 332 -25.77 -21.79 32.25
N GLN A 333 -26.04 -20.68 31.58
CA GLN A 333 -26.51 -19.45 32.23
C GLN A 333 -28.01 -19.48 32.56
N ILE A 334 -28.77 -20.41 31.98
CA ILE A 334 -30.21 -20.55 32.23
C ILE A 334 -30.40 -21.30 33.55
N ARG A 335 -31.15 -20.69 34.48
CA ARG A 335 -31.45 -21.30 35.78
C ARG A 335 -32.16 -22.65 35.58
N GLY A 336 -31.62 -23.72 36.17
CA GLY A 336 -32.17 -25.08 36.05
C GLY A 336 -31.55 -25.92 34.93
N PHE A 337 -30.58 -25.39 34.18
CA PHE A 337 -29.81 -26.11 33.16
C PHE A 337 -28.39 -26.39 33.65
N GLY A 338 -28.20 -27.57 34.23
CA GLY A 338 -26.88 -28.05 34.68
C GLY A 338 -26.04 -28.70 33.58
N GLU A 339 -24.89 -29.24 33.97
CA GLU A 339 -23.92 -29.87 33.05
C GLU A 339 -24.54 -31.00 32.22
N GLN A 340 -25.30 -31.88 32.86
CA GLN A 340 -25.90 -33.05 32.21
C GLN A 340 -26.89 -32.67 31.10
N ILE A 341 -27.78 -31.69 31.34
CA ILE A 341 -28.74 -31.23 30.33
C ILE A 341 -28.02 -30.49 29.21
N THR A 342 -26.99 -29.71 29.54
CA THR A 342 -26.16 -29.03 28.55
C THR A 342 -25.49 -30.04 27.63
N GLN A 343 -24.93 -31.12 28.17
CA GLN A 343 -24.29 -32.18 27.39
C GLN A 343 -25.31 -32.88 26.48
N VAL A 344 -26.50 -33.22 26.97
CA VAL A 344 -27.57 -33.83 26.15
C VAL A 344 -27.94 -32.94 24.95
N LEU A 345 -28.06 -31.63 25.15
CA LEU A 345 -28.37 -30.68 24.07
C LEU A 345 -27.21 -30.55 23.07
N MET A 346 -25.97 -30.52 23.56
CA MET A 346 -24.76 -30.46 22.73
C MET A 346 -24.58 -31.74 21.89
N ASP A 347 -24.74 -32.92 22.50
CA ASP A 347 -24.65 -34.22 21.83
C ASP A 347 -25.72 -34.37 20.74
N TRP A 348 -26.93 -33.89 21.03
CA TRP A 348 -28.01 -33.88 20.05
C TRP A 348 -27.70 -32.98 18.86
N ARG A 349 -27.22 -31.75 19.09
CA ARG A 349 -26.73 -30.87 18.01
C ARG A 349 -25.60 -31.52 17.22
N GLU A 350 -24.61 -32.09 17.90
CA GLU A 350 -23.46 -32.75 17.26
C GLU A 350 -23.90 -33.94 16.38
N SER A 351 -24.92 -34.69 16.80
CA SER A 351 -25.50 -35.77 16.00
C SER A 351 -26.00 -35.29 14.64
N HIS A 352 -26.62 -34.11 14.58
CA HIS A 352 -27.07 -33.49 13.33
C HIS A 352 -25.88 -32.90 12.55
N GLU A 353 -24.94 -32.24 13.22
CA GLU A 353 -23.72 -31.72 12.58
C GLU A 353 -22.90 -32.81 11.87
N ARG A 354 -22.81 -34.02 12.43
CA ARG A 354 -22.14 -35.17 11.78
C ARG A 354 -22.79 -35.58 10.45
N ASN A 355 -24.09 -35.33 10.31
CA ASN A 355 -24.85 -35.62 9.09
C ASN A 355 -24.81 -34.47 8.08
N PHE A 356 -24.37 -33.28 8.49
CA PHE A 356 -24.22 -32.15 7.58
C PHE A 356 -23.19 -32.46 6.48
N ARG A 357 -23.52 -32.09 5.24
CA ARG A 357 -22.63 -32.16 4.09
C ARG A 357 -22.61 -30.81 3.41
N PHE A 358 -21.44 -30.18 3.38
CA PHE A 358 -21.26 -28.88 2.73
C PHE A 358 -21.44 -29.00 1.22
N ASN A 359 -22.29 -28.14 0.64
CA ASN A 359 -22.46 -28.05 -0.80
C ASN A 359 -21.90 -26.71 -1.32
N PRO A 360 -20.69 -26.71 -1.90
CA PRO A 360 -20.05 -25.47 -2.35
C PRO A 360 -20.80 -24.76 -3.48
N ALA A 361 -21.53 -25.49 -4.34
CA ALA A 361 -22.20 -24.93 -5.52
C ALA A 361 -23.38 -24.02 -5.17
N THR A 362 -23.98 -24.20 -4.00
CA THR A 362 -25.06 -23.37 -3.48
C THR A 362 -24.58 -22.33 -2.47
N ALA A 363 -23.36 -22.49 -1.92
CA ALA A 363 -22.83 -21.64 -0.85
C ALA A 363 -21.95 -20.48 -1.36
N ILE A 364 -21.20 -20.70 -2.44
CA ILE A 364 -20.26 -19.73 -3.00
C ILE A 364 -20.65 -19.50 -4.45
N THR A 365 -21.00 -18.25 -4.78
CA THR A 365 -21.32 -17.92 -6.16
C THR A 365 -20.03 -17.69 -6.97
N PRO A 366 -20.08 -17.88 -8.29
CA PRO A 366 -18.98 -17.44 -9.17
C PRO A 366 -18.67 -15.96 -8.98
N ALA A 367 -19.67 -15.12 -8.70
CA ALA A 367 -19.49 -13.70 -8.43
C ALA A 367 -18.64 -13.44 -7.18
N ASP A 368 -18.87 -14.15 -6.07
CA ASP A 368 -18.08 -14.02 -4.83
C ASP A 368 -16.59 -14.32 -5.07
N THR A 369 -16.32 -15.40 -5.81
CA THR A 369 -14.95 -15.78 -6.18
C THR A 369 -14.32 -14.74 -7.11
N GLN A 370 -15.08 -14.24 -8.08
CA GLN A 370 -14.59 -13.20 -9.01
C GLN A 370 -14.33 -11.87 -8.31
N LEU A 371 -15.12 -11.50 -7.30
CA LEU A 371 -14.89 -10.29 -6.50
C LEU A 371 -13.54 -10.32 -5.78
N VAL A 372 -13.18 -11.44 -5.15
CA VAL A 372 -11.86 -11.62 -4.51
C VAL A 372 -10.75 -11.52 -5.54
N LYS A 373 -10.87 -12.25 -6.65
CA LYS A 373 -9.89 -12.22 -7.75
C LYS A 373 -9.74 -10.85 -8.38
N HIS A 374 -10.84 -10.10 -8.49
CA HIS A 374 -10.84 -8.75 -9.03
C HIS A 374 -10.14 -7.78 -8.08
N ALA A 375 -10.38 -7.87 -6.76
CA ALA A 375 -9.72 -7.04 -5.76
C ALA A 375 -8.19 -7.22 -5.78
N VAL A 376 -7.73 -8.47 -5.87
CA VAL A 376 -6.29 -8.80 -5.98
C VAL A 376 -5.69 -8.24 -7.27
N ARG A 377 -6.36 -8.45 -8.42
CA ARG A 377 -5.93 -7.91 -9.72
C ARG A 377 -5.86 -6.39 -9.74
N LYS A 378 -6.86 -5.71 -9.17
CA LYS A 378 -6.90 -4.26 -9.03
C LYS A 378 -5.68 -3.78 -8.23
N ARG A 379 -5.40 -4.43 -7.09
CA ARG A 379 -4.25 -4.06 -6.26
C ARG A 379 -2.91 -4.30 -6.96
N ALA A 380 -2.77 -5.41 -7.69
CA ALA A 380 -1.58 -5.69 -8.49
C ALA A 380 -1.32 -4.61 -9.56
N ALA A 381 -2.38 -4.13 -10.22
CA ALA A 381 -2.28 -3.05 -11.21
C ALA A 381 -1.89 -1.71 -10.57
N GLU A 382 -2.46 -1.37 -9.41
CA GLU A 382 -2.08 -0.18 -8.64
C GLU A 382 -0.60 -0.21 -8.24
N ILE A 383 -0.12 -1.33 -7.68
CA ILE A 383 1.28 -1.51 -7.31
C ILE A 383 2.18 -1.36 -8.55
N SER A 384 1.81 -1.95 -9.68
CA SER A 384 2.58 -1.86 -10.92
C SER A 384 2.70 -0.42 -11.42
N ALA A 385 1.62 0.35 -11.38
CA ALA A 385 1.63 1.77 -11.73
C ALA A 385 2.53 2.58 -10.79
N LEU A 386 2.44 2.35 -9.48
CA LEU A 386 3.28 3.00 -8.48
C LEU A 386 4.76 2.64 -8.67
N MET A 387 5.08 1.40 -9.01
CA MET A 387 6.47 0.97 -9.25
C MET A 387 7.06 1.61 -10.51
N MET A 388 6.29 1.70 -11.60
CA MET A 388 6.74 2.43 -12.79
C MET A 388 6.97 3.91 -12.52
N GLN A 389 6.06 4.55 -11.76
CA GLN A 389 6.22 5.95 -11.40
C GLN A 389 7.44 6.13 -10.49
N GLY A 390 7.61 5.28 -9.47
CA GLY A 390 8.76 5.33 -8.59
C GLY A 390 10.08 5.10 -9.32
N LEU A 391 10.12 4.22 -10.33
CA LEU A 391 11.30 4.07 -11.21
C LEU A 391 11.65 5.37 -11.94
N LYS A 392 10.65 6.09 -12.46
CA LYS A 392 10.87 7.41 -13.10
C LYS A 392 11.38 8.43 -12.07
N ASP A 393 10.78 8.45 -10.88
CA ASP A 393 11.14 9.37 -9.80
C ASP A 393 12.61 9.17 -9.36
N ILE A 394 13.02 7.92 -9.09
CA ILE A 394 14.40 7.64 -8.64
C ILE A 394 15.44 7.91 -9.74
N ARG A 395 15.09 7.73 -11.03
CA ARG A 395 15.98 8.03 -12.16
C ARG A 395 16.24 9.53 -12.31
N LYS A 396 15.30 10.38 -11.91
CA LYS A 396 15.46 11.84 -11.90
C LYS A 396 16.27 12.35 -10.71
N GLY A 397 16.54 11.50 -9.71
CA GLY A 397 17.26 11.86 -8.49
C GLY A 397 18.59 12.60 -8.73
N PRO A 398 19.50 12.09 -9.58
CA PRO A 398 20.76 12.78 -9.90
C PRO A 398 20.55 14.18 -10.47
N GLU A 399 19.61 14.34 -11.41
CA GLU A 399 19.32 15.65 -12.03
C GLU A 399 18.83 16.67 -11.00
N VAL A 400 17.96 16.25 -10.08
CA VAL A 400 17.44 17.08 -8.98
C VAL A 400 18.56 17.47 -8.02
N ARG A 401 19.37 16.52 -7.59
CA ARG A 401 20.52 16.75 -6.69
C ARG A 401 21.51 17.73 -7.29
N ASP A 402 21.89 17.52 -8.56
CA ASP A 402 22.88 18.34 -9.24
C ASP A 402 22.33 19.75 -9.52
N ALA A 403 21.03 19.88 -9.78
CA ALA A 403 20.37 21.18 -9.90
C ALA A 403 20.33 21.94 -8.56
N ALA A 404 20.06 21.25 -7.45
CA ALA A 404 20.13 21.83 -6.11
C ALA A 404 21.55 22.29 -5.77
N LEU A 405 22.57 21.46 -6.06
CA LEU A 405 23.97 21.81 -5.89
C LEU A 405 24.30 23.09 -6.67
N ARG A 406 23.95 23.18 -7.96
CA ARG A 406 24.18 24.39 -8.77
C ARG A 406 23.49 25.63 -8.20
N ARG A 407 22.26 25.49 -7.71
CA ARG A 407 21.47 26.60 -7.15
C ARG A 407 22.10 27.16 -5.88
N HIS A 408 22.54 26.29 -4.98
CA HIS A 408 23.05 26.67 -3.66
C HIS A 408 24.57 26.83 -3.60
N LEU A 409 25.31 26.46 -4.66
CA LEU A 409 26.77 26.47 -4.70
C LEU A 409 27.36 27.76 -4.16
N LYS A 410 26.95 28.92 -4.71
CA LYS A 410 27.50 30.22 -4.31
C LYS A 410 27.16 30.57 -2.86
N THR A 411 25.94 30.31 -2.42
CA THR A 411 25.47 30.65 -1.07
C THR A 411 26.19 29.81 -0.01
N VAL A 412 26.32 28.50 -0.23
CA VAL A 412 27.05 27.61 0.69
C VAL A 412 28.54 27.95 0.70
N GLN A 413 29.13 28.19 -0.48
CA GLN A 413 30.54 28.58 -0.60
C GLN A 413 30.84 29.90 0.14
N GLN A 414 29.99 30.91 -0.03
CA GLN A 414 30.13 32.18 0.66
C GLN A 414 30.02 32.02 2.18
N ALA A 415 29.01 31.28 2.65
CA ALA A 415 28.85 31.03 4.08
C ALA A 415 30.03 30.23 4.67
N ALA A 416 30.62 29.30 3.89
CA ALA A 416 31.82 28.58 4.27
C ALA A 416 33.06 29.51 4.36
N ASN A 417 33.22 30.44 3.42
CA ASN A 417 34.27 31.45 3.45
C ASN A 417 34.13 32.38 4.67
N GLU A 418 32.92 32.87 4.94
CA GLU A 418 32.63 33.73 6.10
C GLU A 418 32.91 33.00 7.43
N LEU A 419 32.59 31.71 7.51
CA LEU A 419 32.91 30.89 8.67
C LEU A 419 34.42 30.70 8.84
N ALA A 420 35.14 30.37 7.76
CA ALA A 420 36.60 30.20 7.79
C ALA A 420 37.30 31.49 8.24
N GLN A 421 36.87 32.66 7.75
CA GLN A 421 37.38 33.96 8.18
C GLN A 421 37.14 34.19 9.67
N ALA A 422 35.89 34.03 10.13
CA ALA A 422 35.57 34.28 11.54
C ALA A 422 36.29 33.31 12.50
N GLU A 423 36.56 32.07 12.07
CA GLU A 423 37.39 31.14 12.82
C GLU A 423 38.87 31.54 12.86
N ALA A 424 39.42 32.07 11.76
CA ALA A 424 40.76 32.65 11.74
C ALA A 424 40.86 33.89 12.66
N ASP A 425 39.88 34.79 12.60
CA ASP A 425 39.81 36.00 13.42
C ASP A 425 39.77 35.66 14.92
N CYS A 426 39.00 34.64 15.31
CA CYS A 426 39.00 34.14 16.68
C CYS A 426 40.37 33.58 17.10
N LYS A 427 41.08 32.89 16.21
CA LYS A 427 42.42 32.34 16.50
C LYS A 427 43.46 33.44 16.72
N ALA A 428 43.36 34.58 16.02
CA ALA A 428 44.31 35.69 16.16
C ALA A 428 44.34 36.34 17.56
N LEU A 429 43.32 36.11 18.40
CA LEU A 429 43.27 36.59 19.79
C LEU A 429 44.00 35.68 20.79
N ASN A 430 44.26 34.43 20.41
CA ASN A 430 45.06 33.50 21.20
C ASN A 430 46.52 33.90 21.05
#